data_AF-A0A267GJL4-F1
#
_entry.id   AF-A0A267GJL4-F1
#
_cell.length_a   1.000
_cell.length_b   1.000
_cell.length_c   1.000
_cell.angle_alpha   90.00
_cell.angle_beta   90.00
_cell.angle_gamma   90.00
#
_symmetry.space_group_name_H-M   'P 1'
#
loop_
_entity.id
_entity.type
_entity.pdbx_description
1 polymer ?
#
loop_
_entity_poly.entity_id
_entity_poly.type
_entity_poly.pdbx_seq_one_letter_code
_entity_poly.pdbx_strand_id
1 'polypeptide(L)' 'MKPYLCASECEKSSKKYFGVQKESCYCGNQITSNLMDEFLCDLRCPGDAAKSCGGKDYLSVY' A
#
# COMPACT_ATOMS: atom_id res chain seq x y z
N MET A 1 9.72 0.69 1.45
CA MET A 1 9.19 2.00 0.96
C MET A 1 8.28 2.63 2.02
N LYS A 2 8.08 3.95 2.03
CA LYS A 2 7.14 4.62 2.96
C LYS A 2 5.79 4.87 2.26
N PRO A 3 4.63 4.70 2.93
CA PRO A 3 3.32 4.80 2.27
C PRO A 3 3.06 6.12 1.57
N TYR A 4 3.47 7.24 2.17
CA TYR A 4 3.28 8.58 1.58
C TYR A 4 4.06 8.78 0.27
N LEU A 5 5.19 8.08 0.07
CA LEU A 5 5.94 8.16 -1.19
C LEU A 5 5.13 7.51 -2.32
N CYS A 6 4.53 6.35 -2.04
CA CYS A 6 3.64 5.67 -2.98
C CYS A 6 2.41 6.54 -3.30
N ALA A 7 1.81 7.18 -2.28
CA ALA A 7 0.72 8.12 -2.46
C ALA A 7 1.10 9.25 -3.45
N SER A 8 2.24 9.92 -3.22
CA SER A 8 2.70 11.00 -4.10
C SER A 8 2.99 10.55 -5.54
N GLU A 9 3.48 9.33 -5.74
CA GLU A 9 3.70 8.78 -7.08
C GLU A 9 2.39 8.45 -7.81
N CYS A 10 1.42 7.90 -7.09
CA CYS A 10 0.11 7.59 -7.64
C CYS A 10 -0.71 8.84 -7.93
N GLU A 11 -0.59 9.88 -7.10
CA GLU A 11 -1.18 11.21 -7.34
C GLU A 11 -0.63 11.85 -8.63
N LYS A 12 0.70 11.81 -8.84
CA LYS A 12 1.32 12.27 -10.10
C LYS A 12 0.78 11.51 -11.32
N SER A 13 0.43 10.25 -11.14
CA SER A 13 -0.16 9.39 -12.16
C SER A 13 -1.68 9.51 -12.28
N SER A 14 -2.29 10.48 -11.58
CA SER A 14 -3.74 10.72 -11.53
C SER A 14 -4.55 9.45 -11.20
N LYS A 15 -4.03 8.63 -10.29
CA LYS A 15 -4.70 7.42 -9.82
C LYS A 15 -5.52 7.72 -8.56
N LYS A 16 -6.67 7.06 -8.44
CA LYS A 16 -7.60 7.26 -7.30
C LYS A 16 -7.16 6.55 -6.02
N TYR A 17 -6.49 5.41 -6.17
CA TYR A 17 -6.07 4.56 -5.07
C TYR A 17 -4.59 4.24 -5.20
N PHE A 18 -3.96 4.02 -4.05
CA PHE A 18 -2.63 3.46 -3.98
C PHE A 18 -2.58 2.28 -3.01
N GLY A 19 -1.68 1.35 -3.28
CA GLY A 19 -1.48 0.16 -2.50
C GLY A 19 -0.02 -0.06 -2.19
N VAL A 20 0.27 -0.51 -0.98
CA VAL A 20 1.64 -0.83 -0.55
C VAL A 20 1.75 -2.28 -0.08
N GLN A 21 2.81 -2.93 -0.52
CA GLN A 21 3.20 -4.27 -0.10
C GLN A 21 4.72 -4.31 0.03
N LYS A 22 5.25 -4.32 1.25
CA LYS A 22 6.70 -4.25 1.56
C LYS A 22 7.38 -3.03 0.95
N GLU A 23 7.94 -3.22 -0.24
CA GLU A 23 8.70 -2.24 -1.01
C GLU A 23 8.03 -1.93 -2.34
N SER A 24 6.93 -2.60 -2.65
CA SER A 24 6.15 -2.39 -3.87
C SER A 24 5.07 -1.32 -3.66
N CYS A 25 4.94 -0.44 -4.65
CA CYS A 25 3.85 0.52 -4.78
C CYS A 25 2.96 0.07 -5.94
N TYR A 26 1.66 0.15 -5.74
CA TYR A 26 0.66 -0.12 -6.76
C TYR A 26 -0.26 1.08 -6.86
N CYS A 27 -0.54 1.53 -8.07
CA CYS A 27 -1.47 2.64 -8.30
C CYS A 27 -2.64 2.16 -9.16
N GLY A 28 -3.86 2.51 -8.78
CA GLY A 28 -5.06 2.01 -9.45
C GLY A 28 -6.21 2.99 -9.42
N ASN A 29 -7.17 2.78 -10.32
CA ASN A 29 -8.43 3.52 -10.31
C ASN A 29 -9.61 2.71 -9.79
N GLN A 30 -9.40 1.40 -9.59
CA GLN A 30 -10.37 0.43 -9.12
C GLN A 30 -9.65 -0.60 -8.26
N ILE A 31 -10.37 -1.14 -7.28
CA ILE A 31 -9.92 -2.24 -6.44
C ILE A 31 -10.65 -3.49 -6.93
N THR A 32 -9.89 -4.46 -7.44
CA THR A 32 -10.44 -5.73 -7.95
C THR A 32 -10.20 -6.90 -7.00
N SER A 33 -9.57 -6.63 -5.85
CA SER A 33 -9.31 -7.60 -4.79
C SER A 33 -10.40 -7.59 -3.72
N ASN A 34 -10.58 -8.72 -3.05
CA ASN A 34 -11.47 -8.79 -1.89
C ASN A 34 -10.83 -8.07 -0.69
N LEU A 35 -11.67 -7.42 0.12
CA LEU A 35 -11.26 -6.92 1.44
C LEU A 35 -10.90 -8.10 2.34
N MET A 36 -9.78 -7.95 3.04
CA MET A 36 -9.25 -8.93 3.98
C MET A 36 -9.15 -8.28 5.36
N ASP A 37 -8.92 -9.09 6.38
CA ASP A 37 -8.69 -8.61 7.73
C ASP A 37 -7.43 -7.71 7.79
N GLU A 38 -7.54 -6.57 8.48
CA GLU A 38 -6.45 -5.62 8.65
C GLU A 38 -5.24 -6.24 9.36
N PHE A 39 -5.44 -7.25 10.22
CA PHE A 39 -4.36 -7.98 10.88
C PHE A 39 -3.43 -8.69 9.89
N LEU A 40 -3.88 -8.96 8.67
CA LEU A 40 -3.05 -9.54 7.62
C LEU A 40 -2.12 -8.50 6.96
N CYS A 41 -2.30 -7.21 7.28
CA CYS A 41 -1.53 -6.08 6.77
C CYS A 41 -0.64 -5.42 7.85
N ASP A 42 -0.03 -6.21 8.74
CA ASP A 42 0.78 -5.73 9.87
C ASP A 42 2.28 -5.53 9.56
N LEU A 43 2.68 -5.69 8.30
CA LEU A 43 4.09 -5.75 7.96
C LEU A 43 4.73 -4.37 7.98
N ARG A 44 5.73 -4.19 8.84
CA ARG A 44 6.44 -2.91 8.98
C ARG A 44 7.11 -2.50 7.67
N CYS A 45 6.97 -1.22 7.33
CA CYS A 45 7.65 -0.64 6.18
C CYS A 45 9.17 -0.62 6.39
N PRO A 46 10.00 -1.11 5.46
CA PRO A 46 11.45 -1.11 5.64
C PRO A 46 12.07 0.31 5.71
N GLY A 47 11.37 1.33 5.20
CA GLY A 47 11.81 2.72 5.31
C GLY A 47 11.23 3.47 6.52
N ASP A 48 10.26 2.91 7.23
CA ASP A 48 9.57 3.54 8.35
C ASP A 48 8.88 2.47 9.22
N ALA A 49 9.59 1.96 10.21
CA ALA A 49 9.09 0.87 11.06
C ALA A 49 7.86 1.26 11.91
N ALA A 50 7.49 2.55 11.98
CA ALA A 50 6.29 3.02 12.67
C ALA A 50 5.01 2.89 11.82
N LYS A 51 5.14 2.51 10.54
CA LYS A 51 4.04 2.33 9.61
C LYS A 51 3.98 0.90 9.08
N SER A 52 2.77 0.47 8.75
CA SER A 52 2.52 -0.79 8.06
C SER A 52 2.47 -0.58 6.55
N CYS A 53 3.07 -1.49 5.80
CA CYS A 53 3.16 -1.51 4.34
C CYS A 53 2.59 -2.83 3.80
N GLY A 54 1.33 -3.12 4.10
CA GLY A 54 0.67 -4.36 3.68
C GLY A 54 1.08 -5.56 4.53
N GLY A 55 0.95 -6.74 3.95
CA GLY A 55 1.30 -8.02 4.53
C GLY A 55 2.34 -8.77 3.70
N LYS A 56 2.60 -10.03 4.07
CA LYS A 56 3.48 -10.89 3.27
C LYS A 56 2.97 -11.03 1.82
N ASP A 57 1.67 -11.28 1.69
CA ASP A 57 0.94 -11.51 0.42
C ASP A 57 -0.32 -10.61 0.33
N TYR A 58 -0.43 -9.61 1.21
CA TYR A 58 -1.58 -8.71 1.32
C TYR A 58 -1.19 -7.27 1.03
N LEU A 59 -2.12 -6.49 0.48
CA LEU A 59 -1.93 -5.11 0.09
C LEU A 59 -2.68 -4.19 1.05
N SER A 60 -2.00 -3.22 1.65
CA SER A 60 -2.69 -2.09 2.30
C SER A 60 -3.07 -1.08 1.23
N VAL A 61 -4.36 -0.85 1.03
CA VAL A 61 -4.90 0.09 0.03
C VAL A 61 -5.42 1.35 0.72
N TYR A 62 -5.16 2.50 0.09
CA TYR A 62 -5.53 3.83 0.55
C TYR A 62 -6.11 4.66 -0.61
#